data_AF-A0A929C2W3-F1
#
_entry.id   AF-A0A929C2W3-F1
#
_cell.length_a   1.000
_cell.length_b   1.000
_cell.length_c   1.000
_cell.angle_alpha   90.00
_cell.angle_beta   90.00
_cell.angle_gamma   90.00
#
_symmetry.space_group_name_H-M   'P 1'
#
loop_
_entity.id
_entity.type
_entity.pdbx_description
1 polymer ?
#
loop_
_entity_poly.entity_id
_entity_poly.type
_entity_poly.pdbx_seq_one_letter_code
_entity_poly.pdbx_strand_id
1 'polypeptide(L)'
;EGAFPNITNSNAFLSYSICENCADLLYVFKFHVMNNYITYIAGQETLMLPELYLNPKFLNRFLTNYKNYIEKLDSVPDKALIIEKKRLIKILKNEEAIGTIDIIWSKDSLKGQSIGNLSGQISDILPSRLRTIDSANKQFKDKHSVFFPKHRVDGFEFDLNLSFVQELLKRPGGKKAKQVNASQKLVELKRMLVESIYKQKLIFKKRFWEEVMITAKWYRLCLFEKDKPENDCLYEGYSEKKDKITIWMSFAGWIKHLSMTLDYLQFMGVIKKMENKRTYFPEMEKLKNYFPDDCGINTNEKAYAFILGILYGKVMQMQGAKKVNVSANALTWLKRLTLTGSDLPDLYVKIRGKLLAYNAEGNEDIRAVIKEIGILGNKLGDEIKLAQTSCCYFLLLGQSLTIDILPGKEN
;
A
#
# COMPACT_ATOMS: atom_id res chain seq x y z
N GLU A 1 -30.19 7.92 22.49
CA GLU A 1 -30.48 7.21 23.75
C GLU A 1 -29.15 6.94 24.44
N GLY A 2 -29.01 7.36 25.70
CA GLY A 2 -27.78 7.22 26.47
C GLY A 2 -27.62 5.82 27.03
N ALA A 3 -26.38 5.37 27.24
CA ALA A 3 -26.04 4.00 27.65
C ALA A 3 -26.49 3.60 29.08
N PHE A 4 -27.18 4.48 29.80
CA PHE A 4 -27.57 4.28 31.20
C PHE A 4 -29.06 4.63 31.41
N PRO A 5 -29.80 3.84 32.19
CA PRO A 5 -31.21 4.13 32.50
C PRO A 5 -31.38 5.51 33.12
N ASN A 6 -32.40 6.27 32.68
CA ASN A 6 -32.72 7.64 33.14
C ASN A 6 -31.69 8.73 32.80
N ILE A 7 -30.66 8.42 32.01
CA ILE A 7 -29.68 9.41 31.53
C ILE A 7 -29.93 9.71 30.03
N THR A 8 -30.42 10.92 29.76
CA THR A 8 -30.49 11.53 28.44
C THR A 8 -29.18 12.26 28.12
N ASN A 9 -28.90 12.53 26.84
CA ASN A 9 -27.74 13.36 26.47
C ASN A 9 -27.78 14.76 27.12
N SER A 10 -28.98 15.27 27.43
CA SER A 10 -29.17 16.57 28.06
C SER A 10 -28.90 16.59 29.56
N ASN A 11 -28.82 15.43 30.24
CA ASN A 11 -28.59 15.36 31.69
C ASN A 11 -27.38 14.49 32.08
N ALA A 12 -26.67 13.93 31.10
CA ALA A 12 -25.47 13.11 31.32
C ALA A 12 -24.40 13.80 32.17
N PHE A 13 -24.23 15.13 32.02
CA PHE A 13 -23.27 15.91 32.81
C PHE A 13 -23.61 15.99 34.30
N LEU A 14 -24.89 15.79 34.69
CA LEU A 14 -25.32 15.81 36.09
C LEU A 14 -24.98 14.50 36.82
N SER A 15 -24.88 13.39 36.10
CA SER A 15 -24.58 12.07 36.66
C SER A 15 -23.08 11.72 36.62
N TYR A 16 -22.31 12.43 35.79
CA TYR A 16 -20.86 12.25 35.63
C TYR A 16 -20.14 13.60 35.78
N SER A 17 -20.41 14.30 36.89
CA SER A 17 -19.75 15.57 37.21
C SER A 17 -18.24 15.35 37.35
N ILE A 18 -17.48 16.07 36.52
CA ILE A 18 -16.03 16.10 36.56
C ILE A 18 -15.61 17.10 37.65
N CYS A 19 -14.59 16.74 38.45
CA CYS A 19 -14.08 17.65 39.48
C CYS A 19 -13.50 18.94 38.87
N GLU A 20 -13.53 20.07 39.57
CA GLU A 20 -13.00 21.36 39.05
C GLU A 20 -11.56 21.23 38.53
N ASN A 21 -10.67 20.66 39.35
CA ASN A 21 -9.28 20.39 38.95
C ASN A 21 -9.18 19.52 37.68
N CYS A 22 -10.07 18.54 37.54
CA CYS A 22 -10.12 17.64 36.41
C CYS A 22 -10.59 18.40 35.15
N ALA A 23 -11.57 19.29 35.29
CA ALA A 23 -12.05 20.16 34.22
C ALA A 23 -10.96 21.15 33.77
N ASP A 24 -10.23 21.74 34.71
CA ASP A 24 -9.09 22.63 34.42
C ASP A 24 -7.98 21.91 33.66
N LEU A 25 -7.61 20.69 34.08
CA LEU A 25 -6.61 19.89 33.37
C LEU A 25 -7.08 19.52 31.96
N LEU A 26 -8.35 19.18 31.77
CA LEU A 26 -8.92 18.90 30.46
C LEU A 26 -8.94 20.15 29.57
N TYR A 27 -9.26 21.32 30.14
CA TYR A 27 -9.19 22.61 29.45
C TYR A 27 -7.76 22.91 29.00
N VAL A 28 -6.79 22.82 29.93
CA VAL A 28 -5.37 23.05 29.63
C VAL A 28 -4.88 22.08 28.57
N PHE A 29 -5.20 20.80 28.72
CA PHE A 29 -4.85 19.79 27.74
C PHE A 29 -5.40 20.14 26.35
N LYS A 30 -6.71 20.40 26.25
CA LYS A 30 -7.39 20.68 24.99
C LYS A 30 -6.84 21.91 24.27
N PHE A 31 -6.68 23.02 24.98
CA PHE A 31 -6.39 24.32 24.37
C PHE A 31 -4.90 24.66 24.27
N HIS A 32 -4.06 24.09 25.15
CA HIS A 32 -2.64 24.46 25.22
C HIS A 32 -1.67 23.32 24.92
N VAL A 33 -2.05 22.05 25.07
CA VAL A 33 -1.10 20.93 25.01
C VAL A 33 -1.37 19.96 23.86
N MET A 34 -2.63 19.68 23.55
CA MET A 34 -3.03 18.60 22.64
C MET A 34 -2.41 18.72 21.25
N ASN A 35 -2.22 19.93 20.72
CA ASN A 35 -1.61 20.17 19.41
C ASN A 35 -0.18 19.61 19.28
N ASN A 36 0.54 19.48 20.40
CA ASN A 36 1.92 18.98 20.46
C ASN A 36 1.96 17.45 20.32
N TYR A 37 0.86 16.78 20.66
CA TYR A 37 0.67 15.34 20.52
C TYR A 37 0.04 14.92 19.18
N ILE A 38 -0.23 15.89 18.29
CA ILE A 38 -0.76 15.59 16.95
C ILE A 38 0.38 15.12 16.03
N THR A 39 0.18 13.96 15.42
CA THR A 39 1.06 13.38 14.39
C THR A 39 0.23 12.80 13.24
N TYR A 40 0.89 12.18 12.26
CA TYR A 40 0.23 11.59 11.09
C TYR A 40 0.58 10.11 10.94
N ILE A 41 -0.39 9.21 11.14
CA ILE A 41 -0.22 7.76 10.94
C ILE A 41 -1.05 7.29 9.75
N ALA A 42 -0.43 6.56 8.83
CA ALA A 42 -1.01 6.11 7.55
C ALA A 42 -1.69 7.25 6.76
N GLY A 43 -1.11 8.45 6.83
CA GLY A 43 -1.60 9.66 6.16
C GLY A 43 -2.79 10.35 6.84
N GLN A 44 -3.20 9.92 8.03
CA GLN A 44 -4.31 10.51 8.79
C GLN A 44 -3.78 11.28 10.00
N GLU A 45 -4.37 12.45 10.27
CA GLU A 45 -4.10 13.19 11.50
C GLU A 45 -4.58 12.39 12.71
N THR A 46 -3.71 12.28 13.72
CA THR A 46 -3.90 11.43 14.90
C THR A 46 -3.38 12.11 16.14
N LEU A 47 -4.04 11.86 17.26
CA LEU A 47 -3.54 12.21 18.58
C LEU A 47 -2.78 11.00 19.13
N MET A 48 -1.52 11.18 19.50
CA MET A 48 -0.65 10.13 20.03
C MET A 48 -0.34 10.42 21.48
N LEU A 49 -0.98 9.70 22.40
CA LEU A 49 -0.94 9.94 23.84
C LEU A 49 -0.06 8.91 24.53
N PRO A 50 1.06 9.32 25.15
CA PRO A 50 1.84 8.41 25.96
C PRO A 50 1.24 8.25 27.37
N GLU A 51 1.19 7.02 27.86
CA GLU A 51 0.94 6.72 29.26
C GLU A 51 2.28 6.69 30.01
N LEU A 52 2.41 7.54 31.03
CA LEU A 52 3.68 7.74 31.73
C LEU A 52 3.79 6.87 32.98
N TYR A 53 4.96 6.27 33.17
CA TYR A 53 5.36 5.70 34.45
C TYR A 53 5.77 6.79 35.43
N LEU A 54 5.36 6.63 36.69
CA LEU A 54 5.63 7.56 37.78
C LEU A 54 7.05 7.42 38.38
N ASN A 55 8.05 7.08 37.56
CA ASN A 55 9.46 7.11 37.99
C ASN A 55 10.02 8.54 37.82
N PRO A 56 10.40 9.25 38.90
CA PRO A 56 10.78 10.65 38.82
C PRO A 56 11.99 10.94 37.91
N LYS A 57 12.98 10.04 37.90
CA LYS A 57 14.20 10.21 37.09
C LYS A 57 13.87 10.14 35.60
N PHE A 58 13.10 9.14 35.19
CA PHE A 58 12.70 8.98 33.79
C PHE A 58 11.73 10.08 33.36
N LEU A 59 10.80 10.47 34.24
CA LEU A 59 9.86 11.55 33.97
C LEU A 59 10.58 12.88 33.69
N ASN A 60 11.54 13.27 34.51
CA ASN A 60 12.30 14.51 34.30
C ASN A 60 13.04 14.51 32.95
N ARG A 61 13.66 13.38 32.59
CA ARG A 61 14.34 13.21 31.29
C ARG A 61 13.34 13.34 30.13
N PHE A 62 12.19 12.69 30.23
CA PHE A 62 11.12 12.79 29.24
C PHE A 62 10.66 14.23 29.07
N LEU A 63 10.39 14.95 30.17
CA LEU A 63 9.95 16.35 30.14
C LEU A 63 10.98 17.26 29.47
N THR A 64 12.28 17.05 29.71
CA THR A 64 13.34 17.80 29.01
C THR A 64 13.34 17.52 27.50
N ASN A 65 13.29 16.25 27.10
CA ASN A 65 13.26 15.88 25.67
C ASN A 65 12.00 16.40 24.97
N TYR A 66 10.86 16.30 25.65
CA TYR A 66 9.57 16.77 25.16
C TYR A 66 9.53 18.29 25.02
N LYS A 67 10.11 19.04 25.98
CA LYS A 67 10.26 20.49 25.88
C LYS A 67 11.10 20.89 24.66
N ASN A 68 12.24 20.24 24.44
CA ASN A 68 13.08 20.50 23.26
C ASN A 68 12.33 20.23 21.95
N TYR A 69 11.45 19.23 21.94
CA TYR A 69 10.59 18.95 20.79
C TYR A 69 9.54 20.04 20.56
N ILE A 70 8.91 20.54 21.61
CA ILE A 70 7.95 21.66 21.51
C ILE A 70 8.65 22.92 20.99
N GLU A 71 9.79 23.30 21.56
CA GLU A 71 10.56 24.46 21.09
C GLU A 71 10.90 24.33 19.60
N LYS A 72 11.22 23.11 19.15
CA LYS A 72 11.45 22.84 17.74
C LYS A 72 10.18 22.97 16.90
N LEU A 73 9.05 22.46 17.36
CA LEU A 73 7.76 22.61 16.68
C LEU A 73 7.40 24.08 16.48
N ASP A 74 7.62 24.91 17.50
CA ASP A 74 7.30 26.34 17.48
C ASP A 74 8.27 27.14 16.60
N SER A 75 9.50 26.65 16.43
CA SER A 75 10.53 27.32 15.63
C SER A 75 10.41 27.10 14.11
N VAL A 76 9.66 26.08 13.66
CA VAL A 76 9.62 25.73 12.23
C VAL A 76 8.48 26.45 11.49
N PRO A 77 8.69 26.87 10.23
CA PRO A 77 7.61 27.41 9.40
C PRO A 77 6.49 26.38 9.18
N ASP A 78 5.26 26.84 8.96
CA ASP A 78 4.07 26.00 8.73
C ASP A 78 4.28 24.90 7.68
N LYS A 79 5.05 25.19 6.61
CA LYS A 79 5.37 24.23 5.54
C LYS A 79 6.18 23.03 6.04
N ALA A 80 7.00 23.21 7.08
CA ALA A 80 7.83 22.17 7.69
C ALA A 80 7.17 21.54 8.93
N LEU A 81 6.11 22.14 9.47
CA LEU A 81 5.44 21.68 10.68
C LEU A 81 4.94 20.22 10.59
N ILE A 82 4.41 19.80 9.43
CA ILE A 82 3.97 18.41 9.24
C ILE A 82 5.14 17.42 9.38
N ILE A 83 6.32 17.79 8.88
CA ILE A 83 7.53 16.96 8.95
C ILE A 83 7.99 16.83 10.40
N GLU A 84 7.98 17.94 11.15
CA GLU A 84 8.34 17.92 12.58
C GLU A 84 7.31 17.14 13.41
N LYS A 85 6.01 17.29 13.16
CA LYS A 85 4.95 16.51 13.84
C LYS A 85 5.10 15.00 13.64
N LYS A 86 5.56 14.56 12.46
CA LYS A 86 5.88 13.14 12.18
C LYS A 86 7.06 12.60 12.99
N ARG A 87 7.84 13.45 13.68
CA ARG A 87 8.94 13.03 14.56
C ARG A 87 8.47 12.61 15.95
N LEU A 88 7.25 12.96 16.36
CA LEU A 88 6.71 12.60 17.68
C LEU A 88 6.90 11.11 18.00
N ILE A 89 6.49 10.22 17.09
CA ILE A 89 6.61 8.77 17.31
C ILE A 89 8.06 8.30 17.50
N LYS A 90 9.03 8.98 16.86
CA LYS A 90 10.47 8.65 17.02
C LYS A 90 10.98 9.02 18.41
N ILE A 91 10.46 10.11 18.98
CA ILE A 91 10.77 10.55 20.34
C ILE A 91 10.17 9.55 21.31
N LEU A 92 8.84 9.38 21.30
CA LEU A 92 8.12 8.55 22.27
C LEU A 92 8.62 7.10 22.32
N LYS A 93 9.00 6.53 21.18
CA LYS A 93 9.56 5.17 21.10
C LYS A 93 10.79 4.94 21.99
N ASN A 94 11.61 5.96 22.21
CA ASN A 94 12.89 5.82 22.92
C ASN A 94 12.82 6.24 24.39
N GLU A 95 11.66 6.70 24.86
CA GLU A 95 11.51 7.23 26.22
C GLU A 95 11.20 6.11 27.21
N GLU A 96 12.01 6.03 28.26
CA GLU A 96 11.87 5.04 29.34
C GLU A 96 10.71 5.38 30.29
N ALA A 97 10.28 6.63 30.30
CA ALA A 97 9.15 7.10 31.10
C ALA A 97 7.80 6.64 30.54
N ILE A 98 7.75 6.06 29.34
CA ILE A 98 6.50 5.71 28.67
C ILE A 98 6.24 4.21 28.80
N GLY A 99 5.08 3.84 29.34
CA GLY A 99 4.62 2.45 29.38
C GLY A 99 3.95 2.03 28.10
N THR A 100 2.94 2.80 27.69
CA THR A 100 2.14 2.53 26.50
C THR A 100 1.89 3.82 25.72
N ILE A 101 1.45 3.67 24.48
CA ILE A 101 1.05 4.77 23.62
C ILE A 101 -0.32 4.43 23.03
N ASP A 102 -1.22 5.39 23.14
CA ASP A 102 -2.55 5.35 22.54
C ASP A 102 -2.58 6.23 21.29
N ILE A 103 -3.21 5.73 20.23
CA ILE A 103 -3.44 6.48 18.99
C ILE A 103 -4.93 6.67 18.82
N ILE A 104 -5.36 7.92 18.71
CA ILE A 104 -6.76 8.30 18.59
C ILE A 104 -6.96 9.08 17.29
N TRP A 105 -8.02 8.73 16.55
CA TRP A 105 -8.44 9.45 15.34
C TRP A 105 -9.76 10.17 15.58
N SER A 106 -9.90 11.38 15.03
CA SER A 106 -11.17 12.10 14.95
C SER A 106 -11.71 12.13 13.51
N LYS A 107 -13.03 12.15 13.34
CA LYS A 107 -13.70 12.25 12.03
C LYS A 107 -13.64 13.66 11.45
N ASP A 108 -13.70 14.67 12.32
CA ASP A 108 -13.84 16.06 11.90
C ASP A 108 -12.46 16.72 11.87
N SER A 109 -11.95 17.05 13.05
CA SER A 109 -10.67 17.71 13.25
C SER A 109 -10.27 17.53 14.71
N LEU A 110 -8.98 17.28 14.95
CA LEU A 110 -8.43 17.41 16.31
C LEU A 110 -8.24 18.88 16.69
N LYS A 111 -8.23 19.79 15.71
CA LYS A 111 -8.14 21.24 15.90
C LYS A 111 -9.54 21.86 16.09
N GLY A 112 -9.66 22.89 16.93
CA GLY A 112 -10.91 23.61 17.20
C GLY A 112 -11.38 23.49 18.65
N GLN A 113 -12.50 24.12 18.99
CA GLN A 113 -13.00 24.18 20.37
C GLN A 113 -13.53 22.83 20.89
N SER A 114 -14.17 22.04 20.04
CA SER A 114 -14.58 20.67 20.36
C SER A 114 -13.60 19.66 19.76
N ILE A 115 -13.36 18.53 20.45
CA ILE A 115 -12.85 17.34 19.78
C ILE A 115 -14.06 16.75 19.07
N GLY A 116 -14.05 16.76 17.73
CA GLY A 116 -15.14 16.17 16.95
C GLY A 116 -15.28 14.67 17.21
N ASN A 117 -16.24 14.02 16.57
CA ASN A 117 -16.55 12.61 16.82
C ASN A 117 -15.29 11.73 16.71
N LEU A 118 -14.90 11.10 17.83
CA LEU A 118 -13.84 10.10 17.84
C LEU A 118 -14.24 8.98 16.89
N SER A 119 -13.34 8.65 15.98
CA SER A 119 -13.63 7.75 14.86
C SER A 119 -12.86 6.43 14.93
N GLY A 120 -11.89 6.33 15.83
CA GLY A 120 -11.14 5.10 16.08
C GLY A 120 -10.04 5.32 17.13
N GLN A 121 -9.61 4.22 17.75
CA GLN A 121 -8.54 4.20 18.74
C GLN A 121 -7.76 2.89 18.62
N ILE A 122 -6.44 2.97 18.85
CA ILE A 122 -5.59 1.82 19.13
C ILE A 122 -4.87 2.11 20.44
N SER A 123 -5.18 1.34 21.47
CA SER A 123 -4.54 1.47 22.77
C SER A 123 -3.38 0.50 22.98
N ASP A 124 -2.59 0.75 24.02
CA ASP A 124 -1.58 -0.19 24.54
C ASP A 124 -0.45 -0.51 23.57
N ILE A 125 -0.01 0.47 22.77
CA ILE A 125 1.14 0.28 21.89
C ILE A 125 2.41 0.42 22.70
N LEU A 126 3.18 -0.67 22.81
CA LEU A 126 4.42 -0.68 23.56
C LEU A 126 5.54 0.09 22.81
N PRO A 127 6.31 0.97 23.47
CA PRO A 127 7.50 1.59 22.88
C PRO A 127 8.53 0.57 22.37
N SER A 128 8.68 -0.57 23.06
CA SER A 128 9.52 -1.69 22.61
C SER A 128 9.10 -2.24 21.26
N ARG A 129 7.80 -2.31 20.98
CA ARG A 129 7.27 -2.75 19.69
C ARG A 129 7.56 -1.72 18.60
N LEU A 130 7.45 -0.43 18.89
CA LEU A 130 7.87 0.62 17.96
C LEU A 130 9.38 0.55 17.65
N ARG A 131 10.23 0.19 18.63
CA ARG A 131 11.67 -0.08 18.40
C ARG A 131 11.88 -1.26 17.46
N THR A 132 11.17 -2.36 17.65
CA THR A 132 11.21 -3.51 16.74
C THR A 132 10.80 -3.12 15.31
N ILE A 133 9.72 -2.35 15.15
CA ILE A 133 9.27 -1.89 13.83
C ILE A 133 10.30 -0.96 13.19
N ASP A 134 10.89 -0.03 13.94
CA ASP A 134 11.92 0.87 13.40
C ASP A 134 13.17 0.11 12.92
N SER A 135 13.61 -0.89 13.68
CA SER A 135 14.72 -1.77 13.28
C SER A 135 14.37 -2.60 12.05
N ALA A 136 13.15 -3.17 12.01
CA ALA A 136 12.66 -3.92 10.86
C ALA A 136 12.56 -3.03 9.60
N ASN A 137 12.08 -1.79 9.73
CA ASN A 137 12.02 -0.82 8.65
C ASN A 137 13.41 -0.51 8.07
N LYS A 138 14.42 -0.35 8.93
CA LYS A 138 15.81 -0.14 8.50
C LYS A 138 16.34 -1.35 7.73
N GLN A 139 16.13 -2.56 8.24
CA GLN A 139 16.54 -3.80 7.56
C GLN A 139 15.84 -3.98 6.21
N PHE A 140 14.54 -3.66 6.13
CA PHE A 140 13.76 -3.81 4.90
C PHE A 140 14.15 -2.78 3.83
N LYS A 141 14.68 -1.62 4.22
CA LYS A 141 15.04 -0.55 3.29
C LYS A 141 16.01 -1.00 2.21
N ASP A 142 16.95 -1.87 2.57
CA ASP A 142 18.02 -2.39 1.72
C ASP A 142 17.63 -3.69 0.99
N LYS A 143 16.40 -4.18 1.18
CA LYS A 143 15.92 -5.37 0.48
C LYS A 143 15.63 -5.03 -0.99
N HIS A 144 16.18 -5.86 -1.87
CA HIS A 144 15.96 -5.80 -3.32
C HIS A 144 15.23 -7.05 -3.80
N SER A 145 14.40 -6.87 -4.82
CA SER A 145 13.70 -7.95 -5.51
C SER A 145 13.38 -7.52 -6.93
N VAL A 146 13.35 -8.48 -7.87
CA VAL A 146 12.96 -8.22 -9.27
C VAL A 146 11.51 -7.72 -9.40
N PHE A 147 10.69 -7.96 -8.38
CA PHE A 147 9.29 -7.50 -8.32
C PHE A 147 9.12 -6.11 -7.72
N PHE A 148 10.19 -5.53 -7.15
CA PHE A 148 10.13 -4.23 -6.51
C PHE A 148 10.31 -3.11 -7.56
N PRO A 149 9.77 -1.92 -7.28
CA PRO A 149 9.99 -0.78 -8.15
C PRO A 149 11.47 -0.41 -8.17
N LYS A 150 11.98 -0.03 -9.36
CA LYS A 150 13.31 0.58 -9.51
C LYS A 150 13.33 1.99 -8.93
N HIS A 151 12.21 2.72 -9.02
CA HIS A 151 12.07 4.07 -8.51
C HIS A 151 10.95 4.15 -7.45
N ARG A 152 11.30 4.54 -6.22
CA ARG A 152 10.31 4.76 -5.16
C ARG A 152 9.65 6.12 -5.33
N VAL A 153 8.32 6.14 -5.26
CA VAL A 153 7.54 7.38 -5.32
C VAL A 153 7.66 8.12 -4.00
N ASP A 154 7.74 9.45 -4.07
CA ASP A 154 7.77 10.32 -2.88
C ASP A 154 6.62 10.01 -1.91
N GLY A 155 6.95 9.89 -0.62
CA GLY A 155 6.00 9.56 0.44
C GLY A 155 5.70 8.07 0.59
N PHE A 156 6.20 7.20 -0.30
CA PHE A 156 6.13 5.75 -0.14
C PHE A 156 7.32 5.24 0.69
N GLU A 157 7.21 5.38 2.02
CA GLU A 157 8.27 4.96 2.95
C GLU A 157 7.74 3.95 3.97
N PHE A 158 8.56 2.93 4.23
CA PHE A 158 8.41 2.05 5.39
C PHE A 158 9.03 2.74 6.60
N ASP A 159 8.22 3.56 7.25
CA ASP A 159 8.59 4.33 8.43
C ASP A 159 7.64 4.05 9.61
N LEU A 160 7.94 4.63 10.76
CA LEU A 160 7.07 4.53 11.94
C LEU A 160 5.73 5.26 11.76
N ASN A 161 5.56 6.07 10.72
CA ASN A 161 4.26 6.67 10.42
C ASN A 161 3.44 5.80 9.45
N LEU A 162 4.01 4.70 8.94
CA LEU A 162 3.42 3.82 7.95
C LEU A 162 2.97 4.59 6.70
N SER A 163 3.82 5.52 6.24
CA SER A 163 3.51 6.45 5.14
C SER A 163 3.13 5.72 3.84
N PHE A 164 3.73 4.56 3.56
CA PHE A 164 3.39 3.72 2.41
C PHE A 164 1.90 3.34 2.31
N VAL A 165 1.19 3.19 3.43
CA VAL A 165 -0.23 2.79 3.44
C VAL A 165 -1.11 3.83 2.75
N GLN A 166 -0.79 5.11 2.93
CA GLN A 166 -1.51 6.20 2.29
C GLN A 166 -1.33 6.17 0.78
N GLU A 167 -0.09 6.07 0.30
CA GLU A 167 0.22 6.12 -1.12
C GLU A 167 -0.17 4.84 -1.87
N LEU A 168 -0.05 3.66 -1.25
CA LEU A 168 -0.48 2.39 -1.86
C LEU A 168 -1.99 2.36 -2.15
N LEU A 169 -2.82 2.84 -1.22
CA LEU A 169 -4.29 2.75 -1.31
C LEU A 169 -4.94 4.03 -1.87
N LYS A 170 -4.12 4.96 -2.37
CA LYS A 170 -4.58 6.19 -3.02
C LYS A 170 -5.04 5.87 -4.43
N ARG A 171 -6.30 6.17 -4.71
CA ARG A 171 -6.89 6.02 -6.04
C ARG A 171 -6.49 7.22 -6.91
N PRO A 172 -6.03 7.00 -8.15
CA PRO A 172 -5.72 8.06 -9.10
C PRO A 172 -7.00 8.78 -9.58
N GLY A 173 -6.84 9.93 -10.25
CA GLY A 173 -7.97 10.70 -10.83
C GLY A 173 -8.25 12.07 -10.20
N GLY A 174 -7.37 12.54 -9.32
CA GLY A 174 -7.43 13.90 -8.76
C GLY A 174 -8.77 14.20 -8.09
N LYS A 175 -9.47 15.23 -8.57
CA LYS A 175 -10.78 15.65 -8.03
C LYS A 175 -11.83 14.54 -8.09
N LYS A 176 -11.85 13.72 -9.17
CA LYS A 176 -12.81 12.60 -9.34
C LYS A 176 -12.68 11.55 -8.23
N ALA A 177 -11.46 11.33 -7.74
CA ALA A 177 -11.17 10.33 -6.72
C ALA A 177 -11.21 10.87 -5.29
N LYS A 178 -11.40 12.19 -5.08
CA LYS A 178 -11.31 12.84 -3.77
C LYS A 178 -12.26 12.20 -2.75
N GLN A 179 -13.53 12.02 -3.10
CA GLN A 179 -14.53 11.43 -2.21
C GLN A 179 -14.23 9.96 -1.89
N VAL A 180 -13.81 9.18 -2.89
CA VAL A 180 -13.52 7.74 -2.68
C VAL A 180 -12.26 7.54 -1.84
N ASN A 181 -11.26 8.40 -2.01
CA ASN A 181 -10.06 8.43 -1.15
C ASN A 181 -10.34 8.90 0.28
N ALA A 182 -11.45 9.61 0.51
CA ALA A 182 -11.93 9.99 1.84
C ALA A 182 -13.00 9.03 2.39
N SER A 183 -13.27 7.91 1.70
CA SER A 183 -14.33 6.98 2.12
C SER A 183 -14.02 6.34 3.47
N GLN A 184 -15.04 6.24 4.32
CA GLN A 184 -14.96 5.61 5.65
C GLN A 184 -14.39 4.18 5.58
N LYS A 185 -14.85 3.43 4.58
CA LYS A 185 -14.38 2.09 4.23
C LYS A 185 -12.86 2.00 4.05
N LEU A 186 -12.26 2.95 3.33
CA LEU A 186 -10.81 3.00 3.16
C LEU A 186 -10.12 3.41 4.46
N VAL A 187 -10.66 4.41 5.15
CA VAL A 187 -10.13 4.92 6.42
C VAL A 187 -10.00 3.80 7.45
N GLU A 188 -11.04 2.98 7.59
CA GLU A 188 -11.05 1.80 8.48
C GLU A 188 -10.01 0.77 8.08
N LEU A 189 -9.85 0.46 6.77
CA LEU A 189 -8.79 -0.46 6.33
C LEU A 189 -7.40 0.04 6.72
N LYS A 190 -7.12 1.34 6.53
CA LYS A 190 -5.83 1.92 6.92
C LYS A 190 -5.57 1.73 8.42
N ARG A 191 -6.57 1.97 9.25
CA ARG A 191 -6.47 1.77 10.71
C ARG A 191 -6.29 0.31 11.09
N MET A 192 -7.00 -0.62 10.45
CA MET A 192 -6.79 -2.06 10.65
C MET A 192 -5.37 -2.50 10.27
N LEU A 193 -4.80 -1.96 9.19
CA LEU A 193 -3.41 -2.22 8.82
C LEU A 193 -2.42 -1.66 9.85
N VAL A 194 -2.65 -0.43 10.33
CA VAL A 194 -1.87 0.20 11.40
C VAL A 194 -1.90 -0.67 12.65
N GLU A 195 -3.09 -1.09 13.11
CA GLU A 195 -3.23 -1.96 14.28
C GLU A 195 -2.53 -3.30 14.07
N SER A 196 -2.69 -3.92 12.90
CA SER A 196 -2.04 -5.18 12.58
C SER A 196 -0.52 -5.07 12.71
N ILE A 197 0.08 -4.00 12.20
CA ILE A 197 1.53 -3.77 12.27
C ILE A 197 1.96 -3.43 13.71
N TYR A 198 1.26 -2.52 14.39
CA TYR A 198 1.63 -2.08 15.74
C TYR A 198 1.39 -3.14 16.81
N LYS A 199 0.36 -3.99 16.66
CA LYS A 199 0.07 -5.08 17.61
C LYS A 199 0.53 -6.45 17.13
N GLN A 200 1.21 -6.53 15.98
CA GLN A 200 1.65 -7.79 15.37
C GLN A 200 0.50 -8.81 15.18
N LYS A 201 -0.66 -8.32 14.73
CA LYS A 201 -1.83 -9.15 14.42
C LYS A 201 -1.88 -9.45 12.92
N LEU A 202 -2.52 -10.55 12.55
CA LEU A 202 -2.78 -10.84 11.15
C LEU A 202 -3.77 -9.83 10.55
N ILE A 203 -3.49 -9.37 9.33
CA ILE A 203 -4.43 -8.48 8.61
C ILE A 203 -5.70 -9.23 8.22
N PHE A 204 -6.80 -8.48 8.10
CA PHE A 204 -8.03 -9.03 7.51
C PHE A 204 -7.90 -9.12 5.98
N LYS A 205 -7.36 -10.24 5.50
CA LYS A 205 -6.97 -10.45 4.09
C LYS A 205 -8.07 -10.12 3.08
N LYS A 206 -9.32 -10.53 3.35
CA LYS A 206 -10.45 -10.29 2.45
C LYS A 206 -10.65 -8.79 2.20
N ARG A 207 -10.74 -8.00 3.28
CA ARG A 207 -10.93 -6.55 3.21
C ARG A 207 -9.75 -5.83 2.56
N PHE A 208 -8.52 -6.26 2.86
CA PHE A 208 -7.32 -5.72 2.21
C PHE A 208 -7.39 -5.91 0.68
N TRP A 209 -7.65 -7.13 0.22
CA TRP A 209 -7.71 -7.43 -1.20
C TRP A 209 -8.90 -6.77 -1.91
N GLU A 210 -10.05 -6.59 -1.24
CA GLU A 210 -11.16 -5.81 -1.77
C GLU A 210 -10.73 -4.38 -2.14
N GLU A 211 -10.06 -3.67 -1.22
CA GLU A 211 -9.60 -2.31 -1.48
C GLU A 211 -8.44 -2.23 -2.48
N VAL A 212 -7.57 -3.24 -2.51
CA VAL A 212 -6.54 -3.37 -3.57
C VAL A 212 -7.21 -3.50 -4.94
N MET A 213 -8.23 -4.36 -5.08
CA MET A 213 -8.96 -4.53 -6.34
C MET A 213 -9.76 -3.28 -6.73
N ILE A 214 -10.33 -2.55 -5.76
CA ILE A 214 -10.95 -1.24 -6.02
C ILE A 214 -9.90 -0.27 -6.54
N THR A 215 -8.73 -0.18 -5.90
CA THR A 215 -7.64 0.71 -6.31
C THR A 215 -7.15 0.36 -7.72
N ALA A 216 -6.94 -0.92 -8.03
CA ALA A 216 -6.58 -1.38 -9.38
C ALA A 216 -7.62 -0.97 -10.44
N LYS A 217 -8.92 -1.07 -10.12
CA LYS A 217 -10.00 -0.63 -11.03
C LYS A 217 -9.93 0.87 -11.30
N TRP A 218 -9.56 1.69 -10.31
CA TRP A 218 -9.37 3.13 -10.51
C TRP A 218 -8.18 3.44 -11.41
N TYR A 219 -7.02 2.78 -11.22
CA TYR A 219 -5.91 2.89 -12.17
C TYR A 219 -6.35 2.51 -13.58
N ARG A 220 -7.02 1.38 -13.74
CA ARG A 220 -7.58 0.95 -15.02
C ARG A 220 -8.51 2.00 -15.64
N LEU A 221 -9.42 2.59 -14.87
CA LEU A 221 -10.33 3.62 -15.38
C LEU A 221 -9.58 4.85 -15.88
N CYS A 222 -8.60 5.33 -15.11
CA CYS A 222 -7.77 6.47 -15.52
C CYS A 222 -6.94 6.18 -16.79
N LEU A 223 -6.56 4.93 -17.05
CA LEU A 223 -5.85 4.55 -18.26
C LEU A 223 -6.68 4.76 -19.53
N PHE A 224 -8.00 4.55 -19.50
CA PHE A 224 -8.87 4.81 -20.66
C PHE A 224 -8.91 6.28 -21.06
N GLU A 225 -8.57 7.20 -20.15
CA GLU A 225 -8.54 8.64 -20.38
C GLU A 225 -7.17 9.13 -20.89
N LYS A 226 -6.17 8.25 -21.05
CA LYS A 226 -4.82 8.61 -21.50
C LYS A 226 -4.61 8.38 -22.99
N ASP A 227 -3.77 9.23 -23.59
CA ASP A 227 -3.35 9.10 -25.00
C ASP A 227 -2.45 7.88 -25.26
N LYS A 228 -1.57 7.56 -24.30
CA LYS A 228 -0.60 6.45 -24.36
C LYS A 228 -0.69 5.58 -23.11
N PRO A 229 -1.80 4.85 -22.91
CA PRO A 229 -2.03 4.06 -21.70
C PRO A 229 -0.99 2.94 -21.50
N GLU A 230 -0.41 2.42 -22.58
CA GLU A 230 0.63 1.40 -22.55
C GLU A 230 1.86 1.84 -21.76
N ASN A 231 2.19 3.15 -21.76
CA ASN A 231 3.33 3.67 -21.01
C ASN A 231 3.12 3.46 -19.51
N ASP A 232 1.94 3.80 -18.99
CA ASP A 232 1.63 3.61 -17.57
C ASP A 232 1.37 2.15 -17.19
N CYS A 233 0.97 1.31 -18.14
CA CYS A 233 0.76 -0.12 -17.94
C CYS A 233 2.08 -0.92 -17.87
N LEU A 234 3.10 -0.49 -18.61
CA LEU A 234 4.32 -1.25 -18.83
C LEU A 234 5.55 -0.66 -18.14
N TYR A 235 5.58 0.65 -17.91
CA TYR A 235 6.74 1.35 -17.36
C TYR A 235 6.41 1.98 -16.01
N GLU A 236 7.40 1.97 -15.12
CA GLU A 236 7.36 2.76 -13.89
C GLU A 236 7.33 4.27 -14.23
N GLY A 237 6.65 5.07 -13.40
CA GLY A 237 6.54 6.50 -13.63
C GLY A 237 7.84 7.22 -13.28
N TYR A 238 8.68 7.44 -14.30
CA TYR A 238 9.96 8.12 -14.18
C TYR A 238 10.22 9.00 -15.40
N SER A 239 10.72 10.21 -15.18
CA SER A 239 11.20 11.10 -16.24
C SER A 239 12.35 11.93 -15.71
N GLU A 240 13.41 12.03 -16.50
CA GLU A 240 14.54 12.93 -16.28
C GLU A 240 14.57 13.93 -17.44
N LYS A 241 14.40 15.22 -17.14
CA LYS A 241 14.45 16.31 -18.13
C LYS A 241 15.19 17.49 -17.54
N LYS A 242 16.27 17.94 -18.21
CA LYS A 242 17.06 19.13 -17.81
C LYS A 242 17.36 19.14 -16.30
N ASP A 243 17.98 18.07 -15.82
CA ASP A 243 18.37 17.86 -14.41
C ASP A 243 17.22 17.78 -13.39
N LYS A 244 15.96 17.76 -13.84
CA LYS A 244 14.79 17.51 -12.98
C LYS A 244 14.33 16.07 -13.12
N ILE A 245 14.54 15.30 -12.05
CA ILE A 245 13.96 13.97 -11.89
C ILE A 245 12.52 14.12 -11.38
N THR A 246 11.57 13.48 -12.08
CA THR A 246 10.18 13.40 -11.67
C THR A 246 9.77 11.94 -11.60
N ILE A 247 9.34 11.50 -10.42
CA ILE A 247 8.86 10.14 -10.16
C ILE A 247 7.37 10.22 -9.83
N TRP A 248 6.55 9.35 -10.42
CA TRP A 248 5.13 9.27 -10.13
C TRP A 248 4.64 7.82 -10.10
N MET A 249 3.47 7.62 -9.49
CA MET A 249 2.86 6.30 -9.42
C MET A 249 2.12 5.97 -10.73
N SER A 250 2.78 5.25 -11.64
CA SER A 250 2.13 4.61 -12.80
C SER A 250 1.38 3.34 -12.38
N PHE A 251 0.60 2.72 -13.27
CA PHE A 251 -0.08 1.47 -12.94
C PHE A 251 0.92 0.30 -12.76
N ALA A 252 1.94 0.20 -13.62
CA ALA A 252 3.04 -0.75 -13.45
C ALA A 252 3.78 -0.52 -12.13
N GLY A 253 4.11 0.74 -11.83
CA GLY A 253 4.75 1.14 -10.58
C GLY A 253 3.92 0.76 -9.37
N TRP A 254 2.60 0.98 -9.41
CA TRP A 254 1.69 0.62 -8.32
C TRP A 254 1.67 -0.88 -8.05
N ILE A 255 1.65 -1.73 -9.08
CA ILE A 255 1.71 -3.19 -8.91
C ILE A 255 3.03 -3.64 -8.27
N LYS A 256 4.15 -3.04 -8.66
CA LYS A 256 5.46 -3.34 -8.05
C LYS A 256 5.53 -2.87 -6.59
N HIS A 257 4.99 -1.69 -6.27
CA HIS A 257 4.87 -1.21 -4.89
C HIS A 257 3.91 -2.07 -4.05
N LEU A 258 2.85 -2.61 -4.65
CA LEU A 258 1.97 -3.60 -4.02
C LEU A 258 2.75 -4.88 -3.70
N SER A 259 3.54 -5.41 -4.65
CA SER A 259 4.40 -6.57 -4.41
C SER A 259 5.38 -6.33 -3.26
N MET A 260 6.03 -5.17 -3.25
CA MET A 260 6.92 -4.74 -2.17
C MET A 260 6.21 -4.64 -0.82
N THR A 261 4.97 -4.16 -0.81
CA THR A 261 4.16 -4.09 0.42
C THR A 261 3.77 -5.47 0.92
N LEU A 262 3.38 -6.39 0.04
CA LEU A 262 3.04 -7.76 0.43
C LEU A 262 4.23 -8.45 1.08
N ASP A 263 5.42 -8.28 0.52
CA ASP A 263 6.66 -8.79 1.10
C ASP A 263 6.98 -8.14 2.45
N TYR A 264 6.81 -6.81 2.58
CA TYR A 264 6.95 -6.11 3.86
C TYR A 264 5.97 -6.62 4.92
N LEU A 265 4.70 -6.80 4.56
CA LEU A 265 3.67 -7.30 5.49
C LEU A 265 3.94 -8.76 5.91
N GLN A 266 4.51 -9.58 5.03
CA GLN A 266 4.99 -10.92 5.37
C GLN A 266 6.23 -10.86 6.27
N PHE A 267 7.18 -9.97 5.99
CA PHE A 267 8.38 -9.73 6.81
C PHE A 267 8.02 -9.27 8.23
N MET A 268 7.01 -8.40 8.37
CA MET A 268 6.47 -7.95 9.65
C MET A 268 5.63 -9.00 10.39
N GLY A 269 5.39 -10.17 9.77
CA GLY A 269 4.61 -11.26 10.36
C GLY A 269 3.10 -11.00 10.43
N VAL A 270 2.59 -10.00 9.70
CA VAL A 270 1.16 -9.64 9.70
C VAL A 270 0.38 -10.28 8.54
N ILE A 271 1.10 -10.91 7.61
CA ILE A 271 0.58 -11.87 6.64
C ILE A 271 1.29 -13.20 6.86
N LYS A 272 0.52 -14.30 6.87
CA LYS A 272 1.10 -15.66 6.92
C LYS A 272 2.07 -15.87 5.77
N LYS A 273 3.26 -16.40 6.06
CA LYS A 273 4.20 -16.88 5.04
C LYS A 273 3.51 -17.91 4.15
N MET A 274 3.88 -17.95 2.88
CA MET A 274 3.40 -19.00 2.01
C MET A 274 4.06 -20.33 2.39
N GLU A 275 3.24 -21.36 2.57
CA GLU A 275 3.70 -22.68 3.04
C GLU A 275 3.94 -23.66 1.88
N ASN A 276 3.29 -23.45 0.73
CA ASN A 276 3.39 -24.39 -0.39
C ASN A 276 4.71 -24.23 -1.15
N LYS A 277 5.40 -25.35 -1.38
CA LYS A 277 6.54 -25.44 -2.28
C LYS A 277 6.13 -25.06 -3.70
N ARG A 278 7.04 -24.38 -4.41
CA ARG A 278 6.90 -24.03 -5.81
C ARG A 278 6.70 -25.29 -6.66
N THR A 279 5.72 -25.27 -7.55
CA THR A 279 5.36 -26.40 -8.43
C THR A 279 5.88 -26.27 -9.86
N TYR A 280 6.39 -25.09 -10.24
CA TYR A 280 6.84 -24.81 -11.60
C TYR A 280 8.21 -24.14 -11.61
N PHE A 281 9.04 -24.58 -12.55
CA PHE A 281 10.41 -24.12 -12.75
C PHE A 281 10.56 -23.79 -14.24
N PRO A 282 10.80 -22.52 -14.62
CA PRO A 282 10.96 -22.15 -16.02
C PRO A 282 12.26 -22.73 -16.59
N GLU A 283 12.21 -23.17 -17.85
CA GLU A 283 13.35 -23.57 -18.66
C GLU A 283 14.13 -22.35 -19.17
N MET A 284 13.43 -21.28 -19.53
CA MET A 284 13.99 -20.03 -20.04
C MET A 284 14.81 -19.31 -18.96
N GLU A 285 16.10 -19.11 -19.21
CA GLU A 285 17.04 -18.48 -18.27
C GLU A 285 16.54 -17.11 -17.75
N LYS A 286 16.05 -16.25 -18.64
CA LYS A 286 15.54 -14.91 -18.26
C LYS A 286 14.37 -14.96 -17.27
N LEU A 287 13.57 -16.04 -17.29
CA LEU A 287 12.43 -16.19 -16.38
C LEU A 287 12.83 -16.74 -15.01
N LYS A 288 13.96 -17.46 -14.88
CA LYS A 288 14.34 -18.13 -13.61
C LYS A 288 14.40 -17.16 -12.43
N ASN A 289 14.89 -15.94 -12.65
CA ASN A 289 14.99 -14.90 -11.62
C ASN A 289 13.63 -14.40 -11.10
N TYR A 290 12.54 -14.67 -11.83
CA TYR A 290 11.17 -14.30 -11.46
C TYR A 290 10.39 -15.45 -10.82
N PHE A 291 11.05 -16.55 -10.46
CA PHE A 291 10.43 -17.63 -9.69
C PHE A 291 11.25 -18.01 -8.45
N PRO A 292 11.69 -17.05 -7.59
CA PRO A 292 12.28 -17.40 -6.30
C PRO A 292 11.19 -17.98 -5.38
N ASP A 293 11.59 -18.76 -4.38
CA ASP A 293 10.63 -19.51 -3.55
C ASP A 293 9.71 -18.61 -2.71
N ASP A 294 10.07 -17.34 -2.51
CA ASP A 294 9.33 -16.35 -1.71
C ASP A 294 8.46 -15.37 -2.53
N CYS A 295 8.45 -15.44 -3.87
CA CYS A 295 7.67 -14.50 -4.71
C CYS A 295 6.15 -14.72 -4.70
N GLY A 296 5.68 -15.83 -4.14
CA GLY A 296 4.28 -16.18 -4.05
C GLY A 296 3.65 -16.78 -5.31
N ILE A 297 4.42 -16.91 -6.41
CA ILE A 297 4.06 -17.68 -7.61
C ILE A 297 4.37 -19.16 -7.37
N ASN A 298 3.63 -19.77 -6.45
CA ASN A 298 3.92 -21.11 -5.93
C ASN A 298 3.00 -22.22 -6.45
N THR A 299 2.12 -21.93 -7.40
CA THR A 299 1.28 -22.94 -8.08
C THR A 299 1.35 -22.76 -9.59
N ASN A 300 1.02 -23.81 -10.35
CA ASN A 300 1.04 -23.78 -11.81
C ASN A 300 0.03 -22.74 -12.36
N GLU A 301 -1.13 -22.57 -11.72
CA GLU A 301 -2.15 -21.61 -12.12
C GLU A 301 -1.66 -20.16 -11.96
N LYS A 302 -0.95 -19.87 -10.86
CA LYS A 302 -0.33 -18.55 -10.64
C LYS A 302 0.79 -18.29 -11.64
N ALA A 303 1.62 -19.30 -11.91
CA ALA A 303 2.67 -19.24 -12.92
C ALA A 303 2.08 -18.96 -14.30
N TYR A 304 0.99 -19.64 -14.66
CA TYR A 304 0.29 -19.43 -15.93
C TYR A 304 -0.24 -18.01 -16.04
N ALA A 305 -0.94 -17.51 -15.02
CA ALA A 305 -1.45 -16.13 -14.99
C ALA A 305 -0.31 -15.10 -15.12
N PHE A 306 0.80 -15.30 -14.41
CA PHE A 306 1.97 -14.44 -14.46
C PHE A 306 2.61 -14.41 -15.86
N ILE A 307 2.91 -15.57 -16.44
CA ILE A 307 3.52 -15.67 -17.77
C ILE A 307 2.59 -15.12 -18.86
N LEU A 308 1.28 -15.38 -18.73
CA LEU A 308 0.29 -14.78 -19.63
C LEU A 308 0.29 -13.25 -19.55
N GLY A 309 0.49 -12.70 -18.34
CA GLY A 309 0.64 -11.28 -18.10
C GLY A 309 1.79 -10.65 -18.87
N ILE A 310 2.93 -11.35 -18.95
CA ILE A 310 4.11 -10.91 -19.72
C ILE A 310 3.76 -10.84 -21.21
N LEU A 311 3.13 -11.89 -21.77
CA LEU A 311 2.71 -11.89 -23.18
C LEU A 311 1.65 -10.83 -23.46
N TYR A 312 0.72 -10.62 -22.53
CA TYR A 312 -0.28 -9.56 -22.61
C TYR A 312 0.34 -8.18 -22.67
N GLY A 313 1.32 -7.90 -21.80
CA GLY A 313 2.06 -6.64 -21.84
C GLY A 313 2.85 -6.48 -23.15
N LYS A 314 3.38 -7.59 -23.72
CA LYS A 314 4.06 -7.54 -25.02
C LYS A 314 3.11 -7.12 -26.15
N VAL A 315 1.87 -7.61 -26.14
CA VAL A 315 0.83 -7.15 -27.07
C VAL A 315 0.55 -5.67 -26.91
N MET A 316 0.45 -5.14 -25.68
CA MET A 316 0.31 -3.70 -25.44
C MET A 316 1.46 -2.90 -26.01
N GLN A 317 2.70 -3.36 -25.80
CA GLN A 317 3.90 -2.69 -26.31
C GLN A 317 3.86 -2.60 -27.85
N MET A 318 3.53 -3.71 -28.52
CA MET A 318 3.44 -3.76 -29.99
C MET A 318 2.28 -2.90 -30.52
N GLN A 319 1.14 -2.89 -29.84
CA GLN A 319 0.01 -2.03 -30.21
C GLN A 319 0.38 -0.55 -30.11
N GLY A 320 1.02 -0.14 -29.01
CA GLY A 320 1.52 1.23 -28.84
C GLY A 320 2.53 1.62 -29.93
N ALA A 321 3.51 0.76 -30.23
CA ALA A 321 4.49 1.00 -31.29
C ALA A 321 3.85 1.16 -32.68
N LYS A 322 2.79 0.40 -32.96
CA LYS A 322 2.02 0.49 -34.21
C LYS A 322 0.92 1.56 -34.18
N LYS A 323 0.85 2.40 -33.14
CA LYS A 323 -0.19 3.43 -32.92
C LYS A 323 -1.63 2.88 -32.96
N VAL A 324 -1.81 1.61 -32.61
CA VAL A 324 -3.14 1.02 -32.42
C VAL A 324 -3.69 1.52 -31.09
N ASN A 325 -4.99 1.88 -31.07
CA ASN A 325 -5.64 2.33 -29.84
C ASN A 325 -5.69 1.20 -28.79
N VAL A 326 -4.76 1.23 -27.83
CA VAL A 326 -4.62 0.24 -26.76
C VAL A 326 -5.84 0.23 -25.82
N SER A 327 -6.43 1.41 -25.56
CA SER A 327 -7.65 1.56 -24.75
C SER A 327 -8.85 0.84 -25.36
N ALA A 328 -9.08 1.00 -26.67
CA ALA A 328 -10.17 0.35 -27.37
C ALA A 328 -9.92 -1.15 -27.65
N ASN A 329 -8.68 -1.62 -27.50
CA ASN A 329 -8.28 -3.00 -27.79
C ASN A 329 -7.82 -3.73 -26.53
N ALA A 330 -6.50 -3.86 -26.30
CA ALA A 330 -5.96 -4.72 -25.25
C ALA A 330 -6.59 -4.45 -23.87
N LEU A 331 -6.82 -3.19 -23.47
CA LEU A 331 -7.38 -2.87 -22.15
C LEU A 331 -8.83 -3.35 -21.93
N THR A 332 -9.58 -3.59 -23.01
CA THR A 332 -10.93 -4.16 -22.92
C THR A 332 -10.90 -5.63 -22.46
N TRP A 333 -9.81 -6.35 -22.74
CA TRP A 333 -9.66 -7.78 -22.43
C TRP A 333 -9.54 -8.06 -20.94
N LEU A 334 -9.14 -7.08 -20.13
CA LEU A 334 -9.10 -7.21 -18.68
C LEU A 334 -10.49 -7.37 -18.03
N LYS A 335 -11.59 -7.29 -18.80
CA LYS A 335 -12.98 -7.45 -18.32
C LYS A 335 -13.26 -6.73 -16.98
N ARG A 336 -12.86 -5.45 -16.84
CA ARG A 336 -13.00 -4.68 -15.59
C ARG A 336 -12.36 -5.35 -14.35
N LEU A 337 -11.29 -6.11 -14.56
CA LEU A 337 -10.58 -6.92 -13.56
C LEU A 337 -11.49 -7.95 -12.87
N THR A 338 -12.34 -8.62 -13.65
CA THR A 338 -13.18 -9.74 -13.20
C THR A 338 -12.72 -11.10 -13.75
N LEU A 339 -11.53 -11.16 -14.35
CA LEU A 339 -10.97 -12.40 -14.87
C LEU A 339 -10.71 -13.39 -13.72
N THR A 340 -11.10 -14.64 -13.96
CA THR A 340 -10.81 -15.80 -13.13
C THR A 340 -9.91 -16.76 -13.90
N GLY A 341 -9.48 -17.86 -13.28
CA GLY A 341 -8.63 -18.85 -13.95
C GLY A 341 -9.27 -19.44 -15.22
N SER A 342 -10.59 -19.65 -15.23
CA SER A 342 -11.31 -20.18 -16.40
C SER A 342 -11.31 -19.23 -17.60
N ASP A 343 -11.03 -17.92 -17.41
CA ASP A 343 -10.91 -16.96 -18.51
C ASP A 343 -9.53 -16.96 -19.16
N LEU A 344 -8.53 -17.59 -18.55
CA LEU A 344 -7.13 -17.50 -18.98
C LEU A 344 -6.84 -18.24 -20.31
N PRO A 345 -7.43 -19.41 -20.63
CA PRO A 345 -7.26 -20.04 -21.93
C PRO A 345 -7.77 -19.16 -23.09
N ASP A 346 -8.97 -18.60 -22.97
CA ASP A 346 -9.55 -17.67 -23.95
C ASP A 346 -8.69 -16.41 -24.14
N LEU A 347 -8.18 -15.87 -23.03
CA LEU A 347 -7.29 -14.72 -23.05
C LEU A 347 -5.97 -15.05 -23.77
N TYR A 348 -5.41 -16.24 -23.53
CA TYR A 348 -4.23 -16.73 -24.23
C TYR A 348 -4.44 -16.83 -25.74
N VAL A 349 -5.56 -17.40 -26.19
CA VAL A 349 -5.89 -17.49 -27.63
C VAL A 349 -5.92 -16.10 -28.27
N LYS A 350 -6.56 -15.11 -27.62
CA LYS A 350 -6.61 -13.72 -28.10
C LYS A 350 -5.22 -13.09 -28.19
N ILE A 351 -4.39 -13.28 -27.17
CA ILE A 351 -3.02 -12.76 -27.10
C ILE A 351 -2.17 -13.39 -28.21
N ARG A 352 -2.16 -14.72 -28.32
CA ARG A 352 -1.41 -15.45 -29.34
C ARG A 352 -1.83 -15.05 -30.75
N GLY A 353 -3.13 -14.92 -31.00
CA GLY A 353 -3.65 -14.44 -32.28
C GLY A 353 -3.12 -13.06 -32.67
N LYS A 354 -2.99 -12.12 -31.72
CA LYS A 354 -2.38 -10.80 -31.99
C LYS A 354 -0.87 -10.86 -32.15
N LEU A 355 -0.17 -11.68 -31.38
CA LEU A 355 1.28 -11.88 -31.54
C LEU A 355 1.60 -12.42 -32.93
N LEU A 356 0.84 -13.41 -33.41
CA LEU A 356 0.93 -13.93 -34.79
C LEU A 356 0.63 -12.84 -35.83
N ALA A 357 -0.48 -12.11 -35.67
CA ALA A 357 -0.86 -11.03 -36.60
C ALA A 357 0.18 -9.91 -36.68
N TYR A 358 1.04 -9.78 -35.66
CA TYR A 358 2.11 -8.80 -35.63
C TYR A 358 3.49 -9.37 -35.97
N ASN A 359 3.58 -10.63 -36.40
CA ASN A 359 4.82 -11.36 -36.68
C ASN A 359 5.80 -11.35 -35.50
N ALA A 360 5.27 -11.40 -34.27
CA ALA A 360 6.06 -11.35 -33.04
C ALA A 360 6.90 -12.62 -32.83
N GLU A 361 6.45 -13.76 -33.33
CA GLU A 361 7.13 -15.06 -33.17
C GLU A 361 8.46 -15.16 -33.95
N GLY A 362 8.82 -14.14 -34.75
CA GLY A 362 10.18 -14.01 -35.27
C GLY A 362 11.23 -13.74 -34.17
N ASN A 363 10.81 -13.33 -32.97
CA ASN A 363 11.69 -13.12 -31.82
C ASN A 363 11.81 -14.41 -30.98
N GLU A 364 13.03 -14.87 -30.74
CA GLU A 364 13.32 -16.10 -29.98
C GLU A 364 12.85 -16.04 -28.53
N ASP A 365 13.02 -14.90 -27.84
CA ASP A 365 12.56 -14.73 -26.47
C ASP A 365 11.03 -14.84 -26.37
N ILE A 366 10.30 -14.28 -27.34
CA ILE A 366 8.83 -14.37 -27.38
C ILE A 366 8.40 -15.82 -27.57
N ARG A 367 9.06 -16.56 -28.48
CA ARG A 367 8.79 -18.00 -28.68
C ARG A 367 9.11 -18.82 -27.43
N ALA A 368 10.19 -18.49 -26.72
CA ALA A 368 10.54 -19.14 -25.46
C ALA A 368 9.44 -18.95 -24.41
N VAL A 369 8.93 -17.72 -24.23
CA VAL A 369 7.81 -17.46 -23.30
C VAL A 369 6.51 -18.17 -23.74
N ILE A 370 6.24 -18.25 -25.05
CA ILE A 370 5.10 -19.02 -25.59
C ILE A 370 5.25 -20.52 -25.30
N LYS A 371 6.47 -21.07 -25.37
CA LYS A 371 6.76 -22.46 -25.01
C LYS A 371 6.45 -22.71 -23.53
N GLU A 372 6.88 -21.81 -22.66
CA GLU A 372 6.68 -21.91 -21.20
C GLU A 372 5.21 -21.94 -20.80
N ILE A 373 4.41 -21.02 -21.36
CA ILE A 373 2.97 -21.03 -21.11
C ILE A 373 2.29 -22.26 -21.73
N GLY A 374 2.80 -22.77 -22.86
CA GLY A 374 2.33 -24.02 -23.46
C GLY A 374 2.58 -25.24 -22.56
N ILE A 375 3.75 -25.33 -21.92
CA ILE A 375 4.07 -26.39 -20.94
C ILE A 375 3.09 -26.33 -19.76
N LEU A 376 2.82 -25.13 -19.24
CA LEU A 376 1.85 -24.95 -18.16
C LEU A 376 0.42 -25.26 -18.61
N GLY A 377 0.03 -24.84 -19.81
CA GLY A 377 -1.29 -25.12 -20.40
C GLY A 377 -1.54 -26.62 -20.55
N ASN A 378 -0.55 -27.38 -21.06
CA ASN A 378 -0.65 -28.83 -21.17
C ASN A 378 -0.82 -29.54 -19.81
N LYS A 379 -0.25 -28.98 -18.74
CA LYS A 379 -0.37 -29.52 -17.37
C LYS A 379 -1.71 -29.19 -16.72
N LEU A 380 -2.23 -27.99 -16.98
CA LEU A 380 -3.43 -27.47 -16.33
C LEU A 380 -4.72 -27.84 -17.06
N GLY A 381 -4.67 -28.02 -18.38
CA GLY A 381 -5.85 -28.09 -19.23
C GLY A 381 -6.67 -26.79 -19.20
N ASP A 382 -7.95 -26.90 -19.52
CA ASP A 382 -8.86 -25.75 -19.64
C ASP A 382 -9.47 -25.32 -18.28
N GLU A 383 -9.47 -26.21 -17.28
CA GLU A 383 -10.04 -25.94 -15.95
C GLU A 383 -9.04 -25.33 -14.97
N ILE A 384 -8.51 -24.15 -15.30
CA ILE A 384 -7.59 -23.44 -14.41
C ILE A 384 -8.35 -22.88 -13.20
N LYS A 385 -8.10 -23.44 -12.01
CA LYS A 385 -8.76 -23.04 -10.75
C LYS A 385 -8.00 -21.92 -10.06
N LEU A 386 -8.30 -20.66 -10.43
CA LEU A 386 -7.71 -19.48 -9.81
C LEU A 386 -8.77 -18.40 -9.51
N ALA A 387 -8.87 -18.01 -8.24
CA ALA A 387 -9.81 -16.98 -7.81
C ALA A 387 -9.48 -15.61 -8.44
N GLN A 388 -10.50 -14.78 -8.65
CA GLN A 388 -10.43 -13.49 -9.34
C GLN A 388 -9.26 -12.61 -8.87
N THR A 389 -9.12 -12.41 -7.56
CA THR A 389 -8.06 -11.56 -6.98
C THR A 389 -6.67 -12.08 -7.33
N SER A 390 -6.43 -13.38 -7.18
CA SER A 390 -5.13 -13.97 -7.50
C SER A 390 -4.85 -13.94 -8.99
N CYS A 391 -5.86 -14.29 -9.81
CA CYS A 391 -5.77 -14.22 -11.27
C CYS A 391 -5.37 -12.82 -11.75
N CYS A 392 -6.12 -11.80 -11.32
CA CYS A 392 -5.84 -10.41 -11.71
C CYS A 392 -4.49 -9.92 -11.17
N TYR A 393 -4.13 -10.23 -9.93
CA TYR A 393 -2.85 -9.79 -9.36
C TYR A 393 -1.65 -10.36 -10.13
N PHE A 394 -1.60 -11.67 -10.34
CA PHE A 394 -0.45 -12.29 -11.03
C PHE A 394 -0.39 -11.91 -12.52
N LEU A 395 -1.54 -11.78 -13.18
CA LEU A 395 -1.61 -11.26 -14.56
C LEU A 395 -1.03 -9.84 -14.65
N LEU A 396 -1.42 -8.94 -13.75
CA LEU A 396 -0.93 -7.56 -13.73
C LEU A 396 0.53 -7.46 -13.29
N LEU A 397 1.00 -8.37 -12.44
CA LEU A 397 2.42 -8.47 -12.04
C LEU A 397 3.30 -8.90 -13.22
N GLY A 398 2.85 -9.87 -14.02
CA GLY A 398 3.53 -10.22 -15.27
C GLY A 398 3.55 -9.06 -16.27
N GLN A 399 2.40 -8.39 -16.43
CA GLN A 399 2.29 -7.22 -17.29
C GLN A 399 3.29 -6.11 -16.91
N SER A 400 3.40 -5.77 -15.62
CA SER A 400 4.28 -4.69 -15.13
C SER A 400 5.77 -5.01 -15.25
N LEU A 401 6.14 -6.27 -15.48
CA LEU A 401 7.52 -6.74 -15.67
C LEU A 401 7.86 -7.04 -17.13
N THR A 402 6.93 -6.84 -18.05
CA THR A 402 7.12 -7.15 -19.48
C THR A 402 8.38 -6.50 -20.05
N ILE A 403 8.64 -5.23 -19.74
CA ILE A 403 9.78 -4.48 -20.30
C ILE A 403 11.11 -5.03 -19.81
N ASP A 404 11.15 -5.53 -18.56
CA ASP A 404 12.34 -6.11 -17.97
C ASP A 404 12.65 -7.50 -18.57
N ILE A 405 11.61 -8.25 -18.97
CA ILE A 405 11.73 -9.63 -19.47
C ILE A 405 11.82 -9.71 -21.00
N LEU A 406 10.98 -8.95 -21.69
CA LEU A 406 10.83 -8.89 -23.15
C LEU A 406 10.95 -7.43 -23.65
N PRO A 407 12.14 -6.82 -23.56
CA PRO A 407 12.32 -5.43 -23.95
C PRO A 407 11.87 -5.15 -25.39
N GLY A 408 11.49 -3.91 -25.65
CA GLY A 408 11.27 -3.45 -27.02
C GLY A 408 12.61 -3.42 -27.77
N LYS A 409 12.59 -3.40 -29.11
CA LYS A 409 13.78 -2.94 -29.82
C LYS A 409 14.00 -1.48 -29.42
N GLU A 410 15.19 -1.18 -28.91
CA GLU A 410 15.62 0.21 -28.75
C GLU A 410 15.52 0.88 -30.13
N ASN A 411 14.84 2.01 -30.20
CA ASN A 411 14.86 2.87 -31.39
C ASN A 411 16.11 3.73 -31.36
#